data_AF-A0A959B4V1-F1
#
_entry.id   AF-A0A959B4V1-F1
#
_cell.length_a   1.000
_cell.length_b   1.000
_cell.length_c   1.000
_cell.angle_alpha   90.00
_cell.angle_beta   90.00
_cell.angle_gamma   90.00
#
_symmetry.space_group_name_H-M   'P 1'
#
loop_
_entity.id
_entity.type
_entity.pdbx_description
1 polymer ?
#
loop_
_entity_poly.entity_id
_entity_poly.type
_entity_poly.pdbx_seq_one_letter_code
_entity_poly.pdbx_strand_id
1 'polypeptide(L)'
;MANKVNVSSEIGQLRRVIIHRPDEGISRISPKRSEELLFDDIVYLPKMQEEHDVFTDTLRAFLGKDNVLETAELLQEALAFDDESKLEMVGKIVDYEELPSTYKELLLGLPNDELTKVLITGYYAAEDHFLFDPIPNFIFTRDIAVTVNDHVIITKPAKVARFRENFLTRFIVWAHPIFRKLRDEGRIINLNRVDEFPPSKRGEMVSIEGGDVMILNEDYLLIGCSERTTSYAIKSLKDVLLRKGVIKNVVQVNIPNDRSFMHIDTVFTQINHNHIVAYKPIVLDGLGSYVEVFSKGGMQRQYPTVQDFIRREINPNMEFILSGGGESPYQEREQWTDGCNLVAIKPGVALTYDRNPKTEEAFSKAGYRVVHARELLIAFKDGILKPSEIQDTIIMLPSNELSRARGGSHCMTCPIERAK
;
A
#
# COMPACT_ATOMS: atom_id res chain seq x y z
N MET A 1 16.59 -19.15 -8.08
CA MET A 1 16.01 -19.40 -6.74
C MET A 1 14.50 -19.29 -6.89
N ALA A 2 13.69 -20.15 -6.26
CA ALA A 2 12.24 -20.03 -6.38
C ALA A 2 11.78 -18.65 -5.87
N ASN A 3 10.99 -17.92 -6.66
CA ASN A 3 10.41 -16.62 -6.29
C ASN A 3 9.61 -16.78 -4.99
N LYS A 4 10.21 -16.39 -3.86
CA LYS A 4 9.60 -16.52 -2.53
C LYS A 4 8.79 -15.27 -2.22
N VAL A 5 7.47 -15.34 -2.35
CA VAL A 5 6.60 -14.28 -1.83
C VAL A 5 6.45 -14.51 -0.33
N ASN A 6 7.02 -13.61 0.48
CA ASN A 6 6.98 -13.71 1.93
C ASN A 6 7.24 -12.36 2.62
N VAL A 7 6.31 -11.90 3.45
CA VAL A 7 6.44 -10.66 4.22
C VAL A 7 5.98 -10.92 5.65
N SER A 8 6.91 -10.92 6.61
CA SER A 8 6.65 -11.24 8.02
C SER A 8 6.92 -10.09 8.99
N SER A 9 7.26 -8.91 8.48
CA SER A 9 7.46 -7.68 9.25
C SER A 9 7.39 -6.46 8.34
N GLU A 10 7.19 -5.26 8.89
CA GLU A 10 7.27 -4.00 8.14
C GLU A 10 8.71 -3.55 7.89
N ILE A 11 9.65 -4.00 8.73
CA ILE A 11 11.03 -3.48 8.75
C ILE A 11 12.07 -4.44 8.19
N GLY A 12 11.76 -5.73 8.06
CA GLY A 12 12.68 -6.71 7.49
C GLY A 12 13.18 -6.26 6.12
N GLN A 13 14.44 -6.57 5.80
CA GLN A 13 15.09 -6.06 4.59
C GLN A 13 14.21 -6.33 3.36
N LEU A 14 13.74 -5.26 2.72
CA LEU A 14 12.93 -5.29 1.52
C LEU A 14 13.76 -5.90 0.39
N ARG A 15 13.21 -6.95 -0.21
CA ARG A 15 13.85 -7.68 -1.30
C ARG A 15 13.10 -7.51 -2.60
N ARG A 16 11.76 -7.51 -2.57
CA ARG A 16 10.92 -7.28 -3.76
C ARG A 16 9.67 -6.50 -3.41
N VAL A 17 9.35 -5.56 -4.29
CA VAL A 17 8.24 -4.61 -4.11
C VAL A 17 7.55 -4.35 -5.44
N ILE A 18 6.24 -4.20 -5.40
CA ILE A 18 5.43 -3.74 -6.53
C ILE A 18 5.16 -2.24 -6.35
N ILE A 19 5.30 -1.49 -7.43
CA ILE A 19 5.01 -0.06 -7.53
C ILE A 19 4.22 0.21 -8.82
N HIS A 20 3.69 1.43 -8.96
CA HIS A 20 3.05 1.87 -10.20
C HIS A 20 3.46 3.30 -10.50
N ARG A 21 4.07 3.54 -11.65
CA ARG A 21 4.50 4.89 -12.03
C ARG A 21 3.29 5.75 -12.42
N PRO A 22 3.21 7.02 -11.96
CA PRO A 22 2.16 7.94 -12.39
C PRO A 22 1.99 7.95 -13.92
N ASP A 23 0.76 7.76 -14.39
CA ASP A 23 0.44 7.63 -15.82
C ASP A 23 -0.46 8.78 -16.32
N GLU A 24 -0.74 8.76 -17.62
CA GLU A 24 -1.53 9.80 -18.30
C GLU A 24 -2.97 9.91 -17.76
N GLY A 25 -3.50 8.87 -17.12
CA GLY A 25 -4.80 8.92 -16.45
C GLY A 25 -4.89 10.01 -15.39
N ILE A 26 -3.79 10.28 -14.67
CA ILE A 26 -3.72 11.34 -13.65
C ILE A 26 -3.85 12.74 -14.29
N SER A 27 -3.28 12.95 -15.49
CA SER A 27 -3.34 14.25 -16.17
C SER A 27 -4.76 14.67 -16.60
N ARG A 28 -5.72 13.74 -16.51
CA ARG A 28 -7.10 13.92 -16.98
C ARG A 28 -8.08 14.18 -15.86
N ILE A 29 -7.61 14.13 -14.61
CA ILE A 29 -8.42 14.49 -13.47
C ILE A 29 -8.71 15.99 -13.58
N SER A 30 -9.98 16.33 -13.76
CA SER A 30 -10.42 17.73 -13.70
C SER A 30 -10.78 18.11 -12.27
N PRO A 31 -10.73 19.40 -11.89
CA PRO A 31 -11.14 19.83 -10.55
C PRO A 31 -12.53 19.34 -10.15
N LYS A 32 -13.47 19.26 -11.10
CA LYS A 32 -14.85 18.79 -10.86
C LYS A 32 -14.95 17.30 -10.54
N ARG A 33 -13.96 16.50 -10.96
CA ARG A 33 -13.94 15.04 -10.84
C ARG A 33 -12.91 14.54 -9.83
N SER A 34 -12.13 15.44 -9.23
CA SER A 34 -11.08 15.14 -8.25
C SER A 34 -11.60 14.32 -7.07
N GLU A 35 -12.69 14.77 -6.42
CA GLU A 35 -13.30 14.05 -5.30
C GLU A 35 -13.91 12.70 -5.72
N GLU A 36 -14.51 12.63 -6.92
CA GLU A 36 -15.07 11.39 -7.48
C GLU A 36 -13.98 10.32 -7.71
N LEU A 37 -12.83 10.75 -8.25
CA LEU A 37 -11.68 9.90 -8.54
C LEU A 37 -10.72 9.76 -7.34
N LEU A 38 -11.14 10.24 -6.15
CA LEU A 38 -10.40 10.15 -4.89
C LEU A 38 -9.00 10.77 -4.94
N PHE A 39 -8.85 11.87 -5.69
CA PHE A 39 -7.59 12.57 -5.85
C PHE A 39 -7.74 13.97 -5.27
N ASP A 40 -7.02 14.28 -4.18
CA ASP A 40 -7.29 15.48 -3.37
C ASP A 40 -6.92 16.81 -4.07
N ASP A 41 -6.06 16.78 -5.09
CA ASP A 41 -5.59 18.00 -5.76
C ASP A 41 -5.12 17.72 -7.20
N ILE A 42 -5.15 18.74 -8.05
CA ILE A 42 -4.67 18.61 -9.44
C ILE A 42 -3.15 18.76 -9.49
N VAL A 43 -2.47 17.71 -9.94
CA VAL A 43 -1.01 17.63 -9.98
C VAL A 43 -0.42 17.96 -11.34
N TYR A 44 0.82 18.43 -11.34
CA TYR A 44 1.62 18.54 -12.57
C TYR A 44 2.33 17.21 -12.86
N LEU A 45 1.69 16.38 -13.71
CA LEU A 45 2.12 15.00 -13.97
C LEU A 45 3.62 14.84 -14.31
N PRO A 46 4.24 15.65 -15.21
CA PRO A 46 5.67 15.52 -15.50
C PRO A 46 6.56 15.65 -14.26
N LYS A 47 6.19 16.54 -13.33
CA LYS A 47 6.94 16.69 -12.08
C LYS A 47 6.65 15.56 -11.10
N MET A 48 5.41 15.11 -10.98
CA MET A 48 5.05 13.94 -10.17
C MET A 48 5.80 12.68 -10.63
N GLN A 49 5.93 12.50 -11.94
CA GLN A 49 6.71 11.43 -12.55
C GLN A 49 8.20 11.55 -12.22
N GLU A 50 8.79 12.73 -12.33
CA GLU A 50 10.18 12.98 -11.94
C GLU A 50 10.44 12.65 -10.46
N GLU A 51 9.50 13.01 -9.58
CA GLU A 51 9.57 12.70 -8.15
C GLU A 51 9.44 11.19 -7.88
N HIS A 52 8.51 10.53 -8.57
CA HIS A 52 8.35 9.08 -8.49
C HIS A 52 9.54 8.31 -9.07
N ASP A 53 10.19 8.84 -10.10
CA ASP A 53 11.40 8.25 -10.69
C ASP A 53 12.56 8.27 -9.67
N VAL A 54 12.72 9.35 -8.90
CA VAL A 54 13.68 9.39 -7.77
C VAL A 54 13.36 8.34 -6.70
N PHE A 55 12.08 8.18 -6.36
CA PHE A 55 11.62 7.13 -5.44
C PHE A 55 11.95 5.73 -5.96
N THR A 56 11.63 5.47 -7.23
CA THR A 56 11.87 4.20 -7.91
C THR A 56 13.36 3.88 -7.99
N ASP A 57 14.19 4.85 -8.37
CA ASP A 57 15.64 4.68 -8.47
C ASP A 57 16.28 4.47 -7.09
N THR A 58 15.74 5.11 -6.05
CA THR A 58 16.14 4.84 -4.67
C THR A 58 15.87 3.39 -4.30
N LEU A 59 14.66 2.88 -4.55
CA LEU A 59 14.34 1.46 -4.32
C LEU A 59 15.27 0.54 -5.13
N ARG A 60 15.48 0.82 -6.42
CA ARG A 60 16.36 0.02 -7.29
C ARG A 60 17.80 0.01 -6.82
N ALA A 61 18.31 1.10 -6.24
CA ALA A 61 19.64 1.13 -5.68
C ALA A 61 19.80 0.15 -4.50
N PHE A 62 18.78 0.00 -3.66
CA PHE A 62 18.82 -0.93 -2.52
C PHE A 62 18.47 -2.38 -2.86
N LEU A 63 17.47 -2.58 -3.73
CA LEU A 63 16.90 -3.89 -4.02
C LEU A 63 17.49 -4.54 -5.27
N GLY A 64 18.02 -3.74 -6.20
CA GLY A 64 18.30 -4.14 -7.58
C GLY A 64 17.11 -3.91 -8.50
N LYS A 65 17.38 -3.68 -9.79
CA LYS A 65 16.37 -3.31 -10.80
C LYS A 65 15.26 -4.35 -10.92
N ASP A 66 15.62 -5.63 -11.01
CA ASP A 66 14.68 -6.74 -11.24
C ASP A 66 13.75 -7.03 -10.05
N ASN A 67 13.97 -6.34 -8.94
CA ASN A 67 13.26 -6.50 -7.69
C ASN A 67 12.26 -5.37 -7.40
N VAL A 68 12.23 -4.35 -8.24
CA VAL A 68 11.24 -3.26 -8.21
C VAL A 68 10.33 -3.45 -9.41
N LEU A 69 9.17 -4.08 -9.16
CA LEU A 69 8.24 -4.54 -10.17
C LEU A 69 7.21 -3.47 -10.49
N GLU A 70 7.00 -3.19 -11.76
CA GLU A 70 6.03 -2.22 -12.23
C GLU A 70 4.67 -2.90 -12.48
N THR A 71 3.58 -2.33 -11.98
CA THR A 71 2.24 -2.92 -12.04
C THR A 71 1.71 -3.12 -13.47
N ALA A 72 1.91 -2.17 -14.37
CA ALA A 72 1.62 -2.27 -15.80
C ALA A 72 2.48 -3.33 -16.50
N GLU A 73 3.76 -3.49 -16.12
CA GLU A 73 4.59 -4.60 -16.63
C GLU A 73 4.02 -5.95 -16.18
N LEU A 74 3.68 -6.09 -14.89
CA LEU A 74 3.02 -7.28 -14.36
C LEU A 74 1.67 -7.56 -15.03
N LEU A 75 0.89 -6.52 -15.35
CA LEU A 75 -0.37 -6.65 -16.08
C LEU A 75 -0.11 -7.18 -17.50
N GLN A 76 0.85 -6.60 -18.22
CA GLN A 76 1.20 -7.02 -19.56
C GLN A 76 1.72 -8.47 -19.61
N GLU A 77 2.57 -8.85 -18.65
CA GLU A 77 3.07 -10.22 -18.51
C GLU A 77 1.93 -11.21 -18.19
N ALA A 78 0.99 -10.83 -17.32
CA ALA A 78 -0.18 -11.64 -17.01
C ALA A 78 -1.09 -11.83 -18.25
N LEU A 79 -1.30 -10.77 -19.04
CA LEU A 79 -2.06 -10.82 -20.30
C LEU A 79 -1.43 -11.74 -21.34
N ALA A 80 -0.11 -11.96 -21.29
CA ALA A 80 0.60 -12.86 -22.20
C ALA A 80 0.59 -14.33 -21.73
N PHE A 81 0.22 -14.60 -20.48
CA PHE A 81 0.38 -15.90 -19.85
C PHE A 81 -0.92 -16.71 -19.73
N ASP A 82 -2.07 -16.04 -19.62
CA ASP A 82 -3.36 -16.69 -19.32
C ASP A 82 -4.52 -16.05 -20.11
N ASP A 83 -4.76 -16.58 -21.30
CA ASP A 83 -5.82 -16.09 -22.21
C ASP A 83 -7.24 -16.30 -21.66
N GLU A 84 -7.46 -17.36 -20.88
CA GLU A 84 -8.77 -17.65 -20.27
C GLU A 84 -9.10 -16.61 -19.20
N SER A 85 -8.15 -16.35 -18.30
CA SER A 85 -8.29 -15.29 -17.29
C SER A 85 -8.36 -13.89 -17.92
N LYS A 86 -7.66 -13.66 -19.04
CA LYS A 86 -7.74 -12.41 -19.81
C LYS A 86 -9.16 -12.21 -20.35
N LEU A 87 -9.76 -13.24 -20.96
CA LEU A 87 -11.13 -13.21 -21.47
C LEU A 87 -12.15 -12.89 -20.37
N GLU A 88 -11.99 -13.52 -19.19
CA GLU A 88 -12.86 -13.27 -18.03
C GLU A 88 -12.70 -11.84 -17.50
N MET A 89 -11.48 -11.35 -17.36
CA MET A 89 -11.19 -10.00 -16.86
C MET A 89 -11.72 -8.91 -17.80
N VAL A 90 -11.49 -9.03 -19.11
CA VAL A 90 -12.00 -8.06 -20.09
C VAL A 90 -13.53 -8.07 -20.12
N GLY A 91 -14.15 -9.25 -20.05
CA GLY A 91 -15.61 -9.36 -19.93
C GLY A 91 -16.16 -8.61 -18.72
N LYS A 92 -15.55 -8.80 -17.54
CA LYS A 92 -15.95 -8.11 -16.31
C LYS A 92 -15.86 -6.59 -16.42
N ILE A 93 -14.82 -6.06 -17.07
CA ILE A 93 -14.67 -4.62 -17.25
C ILE A 93 -15.72 -4.08 -18.22
N VAL A 94 -15.94 -4.76 -19.35
CA VAL A 94 -16.98 -4.37 -20.32
C VAL A 94 -18.36 -4.36 -19.66
N ASP A 95 -18.69 -5.40 -18.88
CA ASP A 95 -19.98 -5.48 -18.18
C ASP A 95 -20.10 -4.41 -17.09
N TYR A 96 -19.03 -4.15 -16.33
CA TYR A 96 -19.03 -3.17 -15.25
C TYR A 96 -19.14 -1.72 -15.73
N GLU A 97 -18.46 -1.41 -16.83
CA GLU A 97 -18.48 -0.09 -17.48
C GLU A 97 -19.69 0.08 -18.43
N GLU A 98 -20.58 -0.92 -18.49
CA GLU A 98 -21.77 -0.95 -19.35
C GLU A 98 -21.45 -0.67 -20.84
N LEU A 99 -20.29 -1.14 -21.31
CA LEU A 99 -19.87 -0.96 -22.69
C LEU A 99 -20.64 -1.86 -23.67
N PRO A 100 -20.86 -1.42 -24.93
CA PRO A 100 -21.38 -2.30 -25.96
C PRO A 100 -20.53 -3.56 -26.12
N SER A 101 -21.18 -4.71 -26.35
CA SER A 101 -20.50 -6.01 -26.43
C SER A 101 -19.40 -6.08 -27.50
N THR A 102 -19.48 -5.24 -28.54
CA THR A 102 -18.45 -5.09 -29.58
C THR A 102 -17.09 -4.67 -29.02
N TYR A 103 -17.06 -3.94 -27.91
CA TYR A 103 -15.80 -3.53 -27.26
C TYR A 103 -15.05 -4.70 -26.66
N LYS A 104 -15.72 -5.81 -26.33
CA LYS A 104 -15.03 -7.01 -25.84
C LYS A 104 -14.10 -7.59 -26.89
N GLU A 105 -14.59 -7.73 -28.13
CA GLU A 105 -13.80 -8.24 -29.25
C GLU A 105 -12.68 -7.26 -29.62
N LEU A 106 -12.99 -5.95 -29.63
CA LEU A 106 -11.98 -4.90 -29.84
C LEU A 106 -10.83 -5.03 -28.84
N LEU A 107 -11.14 -5.02 -27.53
CA LEU A 107 -10.14 -5.06 -26.46
C LEU A 107 -9.30 -6.35 -26.49
N LEU A 108 -9.93 -7.50 -26.75
CA LEU A 108 -9.20 -8.77 -26.86
C LEU A 108 -8.28 -8.85 -28.08
N GLY A 109 -8.62 -8.12 -29.15
CA GLY A 109 -7.82 -8.02 -30.36
C GLY A 109 -6.62 -7.06 -30.25
N LEU A 110 -6.56 -6.24 -29.20
CA LEU A 110 -5.43 -5.32 -29.01
C LEU A 110 -4.14 -6.06 -28.62
N PRO A 111 -2.98 -5.56 -29.08
CA PRO A 111 -1.68 -5.93 -28.52
C PRO A 111 -1.67 -5.77 -26.99
N ASN A 112 -0.98 -6.64 -26.26
CA ASN A 112 -1.03 -6.63 -24.79
C ASN A 112 -0.49 -5.33 -24.18
N ASP A 113 0.49 -4.67 -24.79
CA ASP A 113 1.00 -3.37 -24.33
C ASP A 113 -0.03 -2.24 -24.53
N GLU A 114 -0.77 -2.27 -25.63
CA GLU A 114 -1.87 -1.33 -25.88
C GLU A 114 -3.06 -1.61 -24.96
N LEU A 115 -3.46 -2.88 -24.82
CA LEU A 115 -4.52 -3.29 -23.91
C LEU A 115 -4.20 -2.87 -22.47
N THR A 116 -2.97 -3.09 -21.98
CA THR A 116 -2.53 -2.62 -20.65
C THR A 116 -2.77 -1.11 -20.48
N LYS A 117 -2.38 -0.29 -21.47
CA LYS A 117 -2.58 1.16 -21.42
C LYS A 117 -4.06 1.53 -21.40
N VAL A 118 -4.88 0.90 -22.23
CA VAL A 118 -6.34 1.14 -22.27
C VAL A 118 -6.97 0.76 -20.92
N LEU A 119 -6.62 -0.40 -20.36
CA LEU A 119 -7.18 -0.87 -19.09
C LEU A 119 -6.88 0.06 -17.90
N ILE A 120 -5.73 0.73 -17.91
CA ILE A 120 -5.31 1.66 -16.86
C ILE A 120 -5.85 3.08 -17.11
N THR A 121 -5.66 3.61 -18.31
CA THR A 121 -5.95 5.02 -18.62
C THR A 121 -7.37 5.26 -19.14
N GLY A 122 -8.06 4.20 -19.55
CA GLY A 122 -9.35 4.26 -20.23
C GLY A 122 -9.32 4.77 -21.66
N TYR A 123 -8.14 5.08 -22.20
CA TYR A 123 -7.99 5.75 -23.48
C TYR A 123 -7.44 4.85 -24.57
N TYR A 124 -8.19 4.80 -25.65
CA TYR A 124 -7.85 4.11 -26.86
C TYR A 124 -7.32 5.10 -27.90
N ALA A 125 -6.00 5.15 -28.02
CA ALA A 125 -5.29 6.16 -28.82
C ALA A 125 -5.60 6.07 -30.33
N ALA A 126 -5.84 4.87 -30.85
CA ALA A 126 -6.08 4.68 -32.28
C ALA A 126 -7.37 5.38 -32.77
N GLU A 127 -8.35 5.55 -31.89
CA GLU A 127 -9.63 6.23 -32.19
C GLU A 127 -9.77 7.58 -31.46
N ASP A 128 -8.74 8.02 -30.74
CA ASP A 128 -8.80 9.19 -29.85
C ASP A 128 -10.04 9.16 -28.93
N HIS A 129 -10.34 7.97 -28.38
CA HIS A 129 -11.60 7.71 -27.69
C HIS A 129 -11.39 7.21 -26.27
N PHE A 130 -12.26 7.65 -25.37
CA PHE A 130 -12.30 7.18 -23.99
C PHE A 130 -13.41 6.17 -23.82
N LEU A 131 -13.03 4.97 -23.42
CA LEU A 131 -13.98 3.90 -23.16
C LEU A 131 -14.56 4.04 -21.75
N PHE A 132 -13.73 4.45 -20.80
CA PHE A 132 -14.08 4.56 -19.39
C PHE A 132 -13.07 5.44 -18.66
N ASP A 133 -13.29 5.66 -17.36
CA ASP A 133 -12.44 6.52 -16.56
C ASP A 133 -11.03 5.95 -16.31
N PRO A 134 -10.02 6.80 -16.07
CA PRO A 134 -8.72 6.33 -15.61
C PRO A 134 -8.77 5.83 -14.17
N ILE A 135 -7.79 5.01 -13.78
CA ILE A 135 -7.58 4.57 -12.39
C ILE A 135 -6.36 5.25 -11.74
N PRO A 136 -6.44 6.54 -11.39
CA PRO A 136 -5.27 7.32 -10.96
C PRO A 136 -4.66 6.86 -9.64
N ASN A 137 -5.43 6.19 -8.77
CA ASN A 137 -4.94 5.71 -7.48
C ASN A 137 -4.14 4.41 -7.60
N PHE A 138 -3.88 3.91 -8.81
CA PHE A 138 -3.07 2.72 -9.01
C PHE A 138 -1.60 2.93 -8.56
N ILE A 139 -1.15 4.20 -8.48
CA ILE A 139 0.10 4.61 -7.81
C ILE A 139 0.17 4.10 -6.36
N PHE A 140 -0.97 4.01 -5.67
CA PHE A 140 -1.07 3.52 -4.31
C PHE A 140 -1.24 2.00 -4.27
N THR A 141 -0.19 1.31 -4.73
CA THR A 141 -0.13 -0.16 -4.80
C THR A 141 -0.31 -0.85 -3.46
N ARG A 142 -0.11 -0.14 -2.33
CA ARG A 142 -0.38 -0.66 -0.98
C ARG A 142 -1.81 -1.16 -0.83
N ASP A 143 -2.78 -0.46 -1.41
CA ASP A 143 -4.18 -0.67 -1.05
C ASP A 143 -4.83 -1.86 -1.74
N ILE A 144 -4.27 -2.30 -2.86
CA ILE A 144 -4.85 -3.30 -3.76
C ILE A 144 -4.54 -4.75 -3.37
N ALA A 145 -3.43 -4.99 -2.68
CA ALA A 145 -3.04 -6.30 -2.18
C ALA A 145 -2.03 -6.17 -1.04
N VAL A 146 -1.99 -7.17 -0.16
CA VAL A 146 -1.04 -7.22 0.96
C VAL A 146 -0.49 -8.63 1.11
N THR A 147 0.83 -8.74 1.27
CA THR A 147 1.48 -10.03 1.57
C THR A 147 1.55 -10.21 3.08
N VAL A 148 0.99 -11.31 3.59
CA VAL A 148 1.03 -11.67 5.02
C VAL A 148 1.67 -13.03 5.21
N ASN A 149 2.83 -13.05 5.85
CA ASN A 149 3.72 -14.20 5.92
C ASN A 149 3.86 -14.80 4.51
N ASP A 150 3.46 -16.04 4.27
CA ASP A 150 3.55 -16.71 2.96
C ASP A 150 2.26 -16.64 2.12
N HIS A 151 1.31 -15.78 2.51
CA HIS A 151 0.02 -15.60 1.83
C HIS A 151 -0.09 -14.23 1.19
N VAL A 152 -0.88 -14.13 0.12
CA VAL A 152 -1.30 -12.85 -0.48
C VAL A 152 -2.78 -12.65 -0.25
N ILE A 153 -3.14 -11.49 0.27
CA ILE A 153 -4.52 -11.06 0.47
C ILE A 153 -4.83 -10.05 -0.64
N ILE A 154 -5.73 -10.42 -1.54
CA ILE A 154 -6.32 -9.47 -2.50
C ILE A 154 -7.41 -8.72 -1.74
N THR A 155 -7.22 -7.41 -1.60
CA THR A 155 -8.09 -6.53 -0.82
C THR A 155 -9.43 -6.32 -1.52
N LYS A 156 -10.36 -5.62 -0.86
CA LYS A 156 -11.65 -5.24 -1.44
C LYS A 156 -11.93 -3.78 -1.08
N PRO A 157 -11.87 -2.86 -2.05
CA PRO A 157 -11.97 -1.43 -1.78
C PRO A 157 -13.38 -1.03 -1.33
N ALA A 158 -13.46 0.04 -0.53
CA ALA A 158 -14.73 0.60 -0.07
C ALA A 158 -15.40 1.48 -1.14
N LYS A 159 -14.60 2.15 -1.97
CA LYS A 159 -15.06 3.16 -2.92
C LYS A 159 -15.07 2.60 -4.34
N VAL A 160 -16.16 2.90 -5.06
CA VAL A 160 -16.43 2.45 -6.43
C VAL A 160 -15.31 2.83 -7.40
N ALA A 161 -14.73 4.03 -7.25
CA ALA A 161 -13.63 4.52 -8.08
C ALA A 161 -12.40 3.59 -8.12
N ARG A 162 -12.22 2.70 -7.13
CA ARG A 162 -11.10 1.76 -7.05
C ARG A 162 -11.44 0.34 -7.48
N PHE A 163 -12.67 0.07 -7.94
CA PHE A 163 -13.10 -1.29 -8.28
C PHE A 163 -12.34 -1.84 -9.49
N ARG A 164 -12.00 -0.99 -10.46
CA ARG A 164 -11.18 -1.42 -11.60
C ARG A 164 -9.73 -1.70 -11.25
N GLU A 165 -9.12 -0.92 -10.36
CA GLU A 165 -7.81 -1.25 -9.78
C GLU A 165 -7.85 -2.67 -9.19
N ASN A 166 -8.95 -3.00 -8.49
CA ASN A 166 -9.15 -4.32 -7.93
C ASN A 166 -9.32 -5.41 -8.99
N PHE A 167 -10.04 -5.16 -10.09
CA PHE A 167 -10.19 -6.14 -11.18
C PHE A 167 -8.84 -6.48 -11.82
N LEU A 168 -8.02 -5.45 -12.10
CA LEU A 168 -6.69 -5.65 -12.66
C LEU A 168 -5.77 -6.37 -11.67
N THR A 169 -5.82 -6.00 -10.39
CA THR A 169 -5.03 -6.67 -9.35
C THR A 169 -5.41 -8.14 -9.18
N ARG A 170 -6.71 -8.45 -9.19
CA ARG A 170 -7.21 -9.83 -9.15
C ARG A 170 -6.66 -10.64 -10.31
N PHE A 171 -6.67 -10.06 -11.52
CA PHE A 171 -6.13 -10.70 -12.70
C PHE A 171 -4.62 -10.91 -12.59
N ILE A 172 -3.84 -9.89 -12.24
CA ILE A 172 -2.39 -9.98 -12.03
C ILE A 172 -2.06 -11.09 -11.03
N VAL A 173 -2.66 -11.07 -9.83
CA VAL A 173 -2.37 -12.04 -8.77
C VAL A 173 -2.78 -13.47 -9.18
N TRP A 174 -3.81 -13.62 -10.01
CA TRP A 174 -4.28 -14.92 -10.45
C TRP A 174 -3.48 -15.51 -11.62
N ALA A 175 -3.18 -14.69 -12.64
CA ALA A 175 -2.59 -15.12 -13.91
C ALA A 175 -1.06 -15.07 -13.90
N HIS A 176 -0.46 -14.11 -13.19
CA HIS A 176 0.98 -13.86 -13.31
C HIS A 176 1.84 -15.01 -12.73
N PRO A 177 2.90 -15.46 -13.43
CA PRO A 177 3.75 -16.59 -12.99
C PRO A 177 4.35 -16.43 -11.59
N ILE A 178 4.63 -15.20 -11.15
CA ILE A 178 5.21 -14.91 -9.83
C ILE A 178 4.32 -15.39 -8.67
N PHE A 179 2.99 -15.43 -8.86
CA PHE A 179 2.01 -15.82 -7.83
C PHE A 179 1.48 -17.24 -8.03
N ARG A 180 1.79 -17.90 -9.14
CA ARG A 180 1.30 -19.24 -9.50
C ARG A 180 1.49 -20.25 -8.38
N LYS A 181 2.70 -20.30 -7.78
CA LYS A 181 2.98 -21.20 -6.68
C LYS A 181 2.06 -20.96 -5.47
N LEU A 182 1.82 -19.69 -5.11
CA LEU A 182 0.94 -19.35 -4.00
C LEU A 182 -0.51 -19.74 -4.29
N ARG A 183 -0.96 -19.53 -5.54
CA ARG A 183 -2.28 -19.96 -6.01
C ARG A 183 -2.45 -21.47 -5.87
N ASP A 184 -1.51 -22.24 -6.42
CA ASP A 184 -1.56 -23.70 -6.47
C ASP A 184 -1.47 -24.31 -5.04
N GLU A 185 -0.81 -23.63 -4.10
CA GLU A 185 -0.73 -23.99 -2.68
C GLU A 185 -1.90 -23.46 -1.83
N GLY A 186 -2.89 -22.78 -2.42
CA GLY A 186 -4.07 -22.26 -1.70
C GLY A 186 -3.75 -21.10 -0.74
N ARG A 187 -2.69 -20.33 -1.04
CA ARG A 187 -2.16 -19.21 -0.24
C ARG A 187 -2.61 -17.83 -0.72
N ILE A 188 -3.50 -17.77 -1.70
CA ILE A 188 -4.17 -16.53 -2.11
C ILE A 188 -5.52 -16.45 -1.39
N ILE A 189 -5.71 -15.41 -0.59
CA ILE A 189 -6.98 -15.07 0.06
C ILE A 189 -7.60 -13.93 -0.74
N ASN A 190 -8.78 -14.14 -1.31
CA ASN A 190 -9.44 -13.12 -2.13
C ASN A 190 -10.73 -12.64 -1.48
N LEU A 191 -10.70 -11.44 -0.91
CA LEU A 191 -11.86 -10.82 -0.22
C LEU A 191 -13.05 -10.54 -1.15
N ASN A 192 -12.86 -10.68 -2.47
CA ASN A 192 -13.89 -10.46 -3.49
C ASN A 192 -14.70 -11.72 -3.80
N ARG A 193 -14.33 -12.87 -3.22
CA ARG A 193 -15.11 -14.12 -3.34
C ARG A 193 -16.28 -14.08 -2.36
N VAL A 194 -17.47 -13.79 -2.87
CA VAL A 194 -18.69 -13.63 -2.08
C VAL A 194 -19.06 -14.90 -1.30
N ASP A 195 -18.76 -16.10 -1.83
CA ASP A 195 -19.02 -17.35 -1.12
C ASP A 195 -18.11 -17.55 0.11
N GLU A 196 -16.89 -17.00 0.08
CA GLU A 196 -15.93 -17.07 1.19
C GLU A 196 -16.09 -15.87 2.15
N PHE A 197 -16.45 -14.71 1.61
CA PHE A 197 -16.59 -13.43 2.31
C PHE A 197 -17.94 -12.77 1.97
N PRO A 198 -19.07 -13.36 2.38
CA PRO A 198 -20.39 -12.82 2.11
C PRO A 198 -20.64 -11.53 2.91
N PRO A 199 -21.56 -10.67 2.48
CA PRO A 199 -22.07 -9.59 3.33
C PRO A 199 -22.68 -10.14 4.63
N SER A 200 -22.69 -9.33 5.68
CA SER A 200 -23.32 -9.72 6.94
C SER A 200 -24.84 -9.86 6.77
N LYS A 201 -25.50 -10.56 7.69
CA LYS A 201 -26.99 -10.65 7.73
C LYS A 201 -27.67 -9.28 7.84
N ARG A 202 -26.94 -8.24 8.25
CA ARG A 202 -27.40 -6.85 8.38
C ARG A 202 -27.04 -6.00 7.15
N GLY A 203 -26.45 -6.60 6.12
CA GLY A 203 -26.02 -5.92 4.90
C GLY A 203 -24.67 -5.22 5.01
N GLU A 204 -23.88 -5.48 6.06
CA GLU A 204 -22.53 -4.91 6.15
C GLU A 204 -21.64 -5.54 5.07
N MET A 205 -21.06 -4.68 4.24
CA MET A 205 -20.18 -5.10 3.16
C MET A 205 -18.79 -5.44 3.70
N VAL A 206 -18.15 -6.41 3.03
CA VAL A 206 -16.73 -6.70 3.24
C VAL A 206 -15.91 -5.64 2.50
N SER A 207 -15.13 -4.87 3.25
CA SER A 207 -14.15 -3.92 2.73
C SER A 207 -12.92 -3.92 3.63
N ILE A 208 -11.75 -4.06 3.03
CA ILE A 208 -10.43 -3.91 3.66
C ILE A 208 -9.54 -3.29 2.59
N GLU A 209 -8.83 -2.22 2.92
CA GLU A 209 -7.77 -1.64 2.08
C GLU A 209 -6.41 -1.89 2.73
N GLY A 210 -5.38 -2.03 1.90
CA GLY A 210 -4.07 -2.47 2.37
C GLY A 210 -3.30 -1.46 3.23
N GLY A 211 -3.58 -0.16 3.14
CA GLY A 211 -3.07 0.84 4.07
C GLY A 211 -3.48 0.57 5.52
N ASP A 212 -4.56 -0.19 5.73
CA ASP A 212 -4.98 -0.60 7.06
C ASP A 212 -4.28 -1.87 7.57
N VAL A 213 -3.49 -2.57 6.74
CA VAL A 213 -2.94 -3.88 7.07
C VAL A 213 -1.43 -3.78 7.26
N MET A 214 -0.96 -4.04 8.48
CA MET A 214 0.45 -3.93 8.83
C MET A 214 0.93 -5.15 9.61
N ILE A 215 2.16 -5.58 9.35
CA ILE A 215 2.77 -6.75 10.03
C ILE A 215 3.92 -6.27 10.90
N LEU A 216 3.72 -6.19 12.21
CA LEU A 216 4.82 -5.77 13.09
C LEU A 216 5.87 -6.88 13.25
N ASN A 217 5.41 -8.12 13.36
CA ASN A 217 6.25 -9.32 13.37
C ASN A 217 5.46 -10.54 12.90
N GLU A 218 6.12 -11.71 12.81
CA GLU A 218 5.53 -12.92 12.23
C GLU A 218 4.30 -13.45 12.97
N ASP A 219 4.00 -12.95 14.18
CA ASP A 219 2.91 -13.39 15.04
C ASP A 219 1.75 -12.40 15.17
N TYR A 220 1.92 -11.12 14.80
CA TYR A 220 0.91 -10.07 14.95
C TYR A 220 0.63 -9.35 13.63
N LEU A 221 -0.60 -9.50 13.15
CA LEU A 221 -1.15 -8.73 12.02
C LEU A 221 -2.09 -7.65 12.56
N LEU A 222 -1.78 -6.38 12.30
CA LEU A 222 -2.63 -5.26 12.62
C LEU A 222 -3.54 -4.96 11.42
N ILE A 223 -4.81 -4.71 11.71
CA ILE A 223 -5.81 -4.29 10.74
C ILE A 223 -6.57 -3.08 11.32
N GLY A 224 -6.46 -1.93 10.66
CA GLY A 224 -7.21 -0.73 10.99
C GLY A 224 -8.70 -0.91 10.73
N CYS A 225 -9.55 -0.50 11.67
CA CYS A 225 -10.97 -0.27 11.43
C CYS A 225 -11.16 1.23 11.19
N SER A 226 -11.45 1.59 9.94
CA SER A 226 -11.39 2.94 9.38
C SER A 226 -12.63 3.22 8.50
N GLU A 227 -12.65 4.37 7.81
CA GLU A 227 -13.66 4.64 6.77
C GLU A 227 -13.57 3.62 5.60
N ARG A 228 -12.39 3.05 5.37
CA ARG A 228 -12.10 2.16 4.24
C ARG A 228 -12.19 0.67 4.61
N THR A 229 -12.03 0.35 5.89
CA THR A 229 -11.98 -1.02 6.39
C THR A 229 -13.01 -1.29 7.47
N THR A 230 -13.93 -2.23 7.24
CA THR A 230 -15.05 -2.50 8.16
C THR A 230 -14.70 -3.55 9.23
N SER A 231 -15.14 -3.35 10.48
CA SER A 231 -14.94 -4.35 11.56
C SER A 231 -15.49 -5.73 11.20
N TYR A 232 -16.59 -5.80 10.43
CA TYR A 232 -17.12 -7.06 9.91
C TYR A 232 -16.11 -7.78 9.01
N ALA A 233 -15.48 -7.07 8.07
CA ALA A 233 -14.47 -7.64 7.19
C ALA A 233 -13.25 -8.14 7.97
N ILE A 234 -12.80 -7.38 8.97
CA ILE A 234 -11.68 -7.77 9.85
C ILE A 234 -11.98 -9.10 10.53
N LYS A 235 -13.18 -9.26 11.10
CA LYS A 235 -13.59 -10.49 11.78
C LYS A 235 -13.66 -11.68 10.82
N SER A 236 -14.21 -11.48 9.62
CA SER A 236 -14.27 -12.50 8.57
C SER A 236 -12.87 -12.94 8.12
N LEU A 237 -11.96 -11.99 7.87
CA LEU A 237 -10.57 -12.29 7.50
C LEU A 237 -9.81 -12.97 8.64
N LYS A 238 -9.99 -12.51 9.88
CA LYS A 238 -9.38 -13.10 11.08
C LYS A 238 -9.69 -14.60 11.19
N ASP A 239 -10.94 -15.00 10.98
CA ASP A 239 -11.33 -16.42 11.06
C ASP A 239 -10.65 -17.28 9.98
N VAL A 240 -10.35 -16.72 8.81
CA VAL A 240 -9.60 -17.41 7.75
C VAL A 240 -8.11 -17.51 8.09
N LEU A 241 -7.51 -16.40 8.53
CA LEU A 241 -6.08 -16.34 8.85
C LEU A 241 -5.70 -17.26 10.01
N LEU A 242 -6.46 -17.24 11.10
CA LEU A 242 -6.19 -18.07 12.28
C LEU A 242 -6.39 -19.57 11.98
N ARG A 243 -7.41 -19.91 11.17
CA ARG A 243 -7.71 -21.29 10.74
C ARG A 243 -6.63 -21.85 9.83
N LYS A 244 -6.17 -21.06 8.85
CA LYS A 244 -5.04 -21.41 7.98
C LYS A 244 -3.70 -21.38 8.71
N GLY A 245 -3.64 -20.80 9.91
CA GLY A 245 -2.41 -20.67 10.69
C GLY A 245 -1.42 -19.67 10.08
N VAL A 246 -1.91 -18.69 9.30
CA VAL A 246 -1.09 -17.65 8.67
C VAL A 246 -0.48 -16.73 9.73
N ILE A 247 -1.23 -16.46 10.79
CA ILE A 247 -0.82 -15.56 11.89
C ILE A 247 -1.28 -16.14 13.23
N LYS A 248 -0.63 -15.75 14.33
CA LYS A 248 -1.05 -16.15 15.69
C LYS A 248 -2.07 -15.18 16.29
N ASN A 249 -1.93 -13.89 16.00
CA ASN A 249 -2.77 -12.82 16.52
C ASN A 249 -3.20 -11.87 15.41
N VAL A 250 -4.49 -11.54 15.38
CA VAL A 250 -5.02 -10.44 14.56
C VAL A 250 -5.43 -9.32 15.50
N VAL A 251 -5.02 -8.10 15.18
CA VAL A 251 -5.15 -6.92 16.03
C VAL A 251 -6.00 -5.90 15.30
N GLN A 252 -7.21 -5.65 15.77
CA GLN A 252 -8.07 -4.59 15.24
C GLN A 252 -7.68 -3.27 15.91
N VAL A 253 -7.21 -2.30 15.12
CA VAL A 253 -6.92 -0.94 15.58
C VAL A 253 -8.09 -0.05 15.18
N ASN A 254 -8.93 0.32 16.13
CA ASN A 254 -10.06 1.21 15.86
C ASN A 254 -9.55 2.64 15.87
N ILE A 255 -9.82 3.40 14.82
CA ILE A 255 -9.54 4.83 14.72
C ILE A 255 -10.85 5.60 14.51
N PRO A 256 -10.93 6.89 14.90
CA PRO A 256 -12.11 7.70 14.63
C PRO A 256 -12.44 7.77 13.14
N ASN A 257 -13.74 7.83 12.83
CA ASN A 257 -14.21 8.09 11.47
C ASN A 257 -14.02 9.58 11.13
N ASP A 258 -12.81 9.94 10.74
CA ASP A 258 -12.42 11.28 10.32
C ASP A 258 -11.71 11.22 8.97
N ARG A 259 -12.06 12.13 8.04
CA ARG A 259 -11.46 12.19 6.70
C ARG A 259 -9.96 12.48 6.71
N SER A 260 -9.42 13.00 7.82
CA SER A 260 -7.99 13.26 7.98
C SER A 260 -7.12 12.00 8.13
N PHE A 261 -7.72 10.85 8.48
CA PHE A 261 -7.00 9.58 8.65
C PHE A 261 -7.71 8.47 7.84
N MET A 262 -7.27 8.24 6.60
CA MET A 262 -7.89 7.24 5.72
C MET A 262 -7.57 5.80 6.14
N HIS A 263 -6.35 5.57 6.64
CA HIS A 263 -5.84 4.26 7.03
C HIS A 263 -4.83 4.38 8.18
N ILE A 264 -4.56 3.28 8.90
CA ILE A 264 -3.62 3.31 10.03
C ILE A 264 -2.16 3.59 9.65
N ASP A 265 -1.71 3.28 8.43
CA ASP A 265 -0.34 3.58 7.98
C ASP A 265 -0.07 5.09 7.80
N THR A 266 -1.11 5.90 7.63
CA THR A 266 -1.02 7.38 7.64
C THR A 266 -0.90 7.94 9.06
N VAL A 267 -1.13 7.10 10.06
CA VAL A 267 -1.11 7.47 11.48
C VAL A 267 0.17 6.95 12.15
N PHE A 268 0.66 5.77 11.79
CA PHE A 268 1.94 5.27 12.28
C PHE A 268 2.60 4.24 11.36
N THR A 269 3.93 4.20 11.36
CA THR A 269 4.72 3.15 10.70
C THR A 269 5.90 2.73 11.56
N GLN A 270 6.23 1.43 11.53
CA GLN A 270 7.43 0.91 12.17
C GLN A 270 8.62 1.07 11.23
N ILE A 271 9.71 1.68 11.72
CA ILE A 271 10.92 1.94 10.92
C ILE A 271 12.16 1.21 11.45
N ASN A 272 12.12 0.76 12.71
CA ASN A 272 13.20 0.01 13.35
C ASN A 272 12.62 -0.92 14.44
N HIS A 273 13.47 -1.74 15.06
CA HIS A 273 13.06 -2.66 16.12
C HIS A 273 12.48 -1.95 17.36
N ASN A 274 13.00 -0.74 17.66
CA ASN A 274 12.61 0.05 18.81
C ASN A 274 11.96 1.40 18.44
N HIS A 275 11.70 1.67 17.15
CA HIS A 275 11.18 2.97 16.71
C HIS A 275 9.94 2.82 15.82
N ILE A 276 8.87 3.52 16.22
CA ILE A 276 7.67 3.78 15.43
C ILE A 276 7.55 5.29 15.21
N VAL A 277 7.26 5.71 13.98
CA VAL A 277 6.85 7.08 13.68
C VAL A 277 5.35 7.17 13.90
N ALA A 278 4.88 8.16 14.65
CA ALA A 278 3.49 8.20 15.11
C ALA A 278 2.89 9.61 15.12
N TYR A 279 1.62 9.68 14.74
CA TYR A 279 0.76 10.81 14.99
C TYR A 279 0.21 10.72 16.42
N LYS A 280 0.71 11.61 17.28
CA LYS A 280 0.51 11.58 18.73
C LYS A 280 -0.97 11.45 19.17
N PRO A 281 -1.92 12.26 18.64
CA PRO A 281 -3.30 12.25 19.15
C PRO A 281 -4.00 10.88 19.04
N ILE A 282 -3.71 10.12 17.97
CA ILE A 282 -4.36 8.82 17.74
C ILE A 282 -3.57 7.68 18.38
N VAL A 283 -2.23 7.72 18.35
CA VAL A 283 -1.41 6.57 18.79
C VAL A 283 -1.15 6.59 20.29
N LEU A 284 -0.88 7.77 20.85
CA LEU A 284 -0.47 7.95 22.24
C LEU A 284 -1.64 8.42 23.11
N ASP A 285 -2.33 9.49 22.70
CA ASP A 285 -3.36 10.13 23.52
C ASP A 285 -4.69 9.36 23.51
N GLY A 286 -4.87 8.42 22.57
CA GLY A 286 -6.05 7.57 22.48
C GLY A 286 -7.31 8.33 22.09
N LEU A 287 -7.19 9.39 21.28
CA LEU A 287 -8.32 10.25 20.90
C LEU A 287 -9.32 9.47 20.03
N GLY A 288 -10.21 8.71 20.68
CA GLY A 288 -11.20 7.83 20.05
C GLY A 288 -10.62 6.54 19.44
N SER A 289 -9.33 6.25 19.66
CA SER A 289 -8.70 5.01 19.22
C SER A 289 -8.63 3.97 20.34
N TYR A 290 -8.73 2.69 19.99
CA TYR A 290 -8.51 1.57 20.91
C TYR A 290 -8.16 0.30 20.13
N VAL A 291 -7.55 -0.67 20.82
CA VAL A 291 -7.06 -1.89 20.18
C VAL A 291 -7.74 -3.13 20.75
N GLU A 292 -8.16 -4.04 19.87
CA GLU A 292 -8.66 -5.38 20.21
C GLU A 292 -7.74 -6.45 19.62
N VAL A 293 -7.28 -7.40 20.43
CA VAL A 293 -6.41 -8.50 20.00
C VAL A 293 -7.18 -9.80 20.02
N PHE A 294 -7.15 -10.53 18.90
CA PHE A 294 -7.75 -11.85 18.73
C PHE A 294 -6.67 -12.90 18.49
N SER A 295 -6.49 -13.82 19.44
CA SER A 295 -5.49 -14.89 19.32
C SER A 295 -6.08 -16.18 18.73
N LYS A 296 -5.21 -17.03 18.18
CA LYS A 296 -5.56 -18.39 17.72
C LYS A 296 -6.21 -19.26 18.80
N GLY A 297 -5.89 -19.01 20.08
CA GLY A 297 -6.46 -19.73 21.24
C GLY A 297 -7.85 -19.23 21.67
N GLY A 298 -8.44 -18.26 20.97
CA GLY A 298 -9.75 -17.70 21.30
C GLY A 298 -9.73 -16.62 22.38
N MET A 299 -8.56 -16.34 22.98
CA MET A 299 -8.40 -15.24 23.93
C MET A 299 -8.50 -13.90 23.21
N GLN A 300 -9.24 -12.99 23.85
CA GLN A 300 -9.43 -11.61 23.44
C GLN A 300 -8.87 -10.67 24.50
N ARG A 301 -8.19 -9.62 24.05
CA ARG A 301 -7.64 -8.57 24.93
C ARG A 301 -7.94 -7.20 24.34
N GLN A 302 -8.09 -6.20 25.20
CA GLN A 302 -8.31 -4.82 24.79
C GLN A 302 -7.26 -3.91 25.41
N TYR A 303 -6.81 -2.92 24.64
CA TYR A 303 -5.90 -1.88 25.09
C TYR A 303 -6.50 -0.51 24.80
N PRO A 304 -6.36 0.46 25.71
CA PRO A 304 -6.96 1.78 25.56
C PRO A 304 -6.29 2.61 24.46
N THR A 305 -5.03 2.33 24.11
CA THR A 305 -4.29 3.05 23.07
C THR A 305 -3.43 2.09 22.24
N VAL A 306 -3.01 2.54 21.05
CA VAL A 306 -2.05 1.81 20.22
C VAL A 306 -0.72 1.67 20.95
N GLN A 307 -0.25 2.74 21.61
CA GLN A 307 0.97 2.71 22.42
C GLN A 307 0.93 1.61 23.51
N ASP A 308 -0.18 1.49 24.24
CA ASP A 308 -0.33 0.49 25.30
C ASP A 308 -0.25 -0.94 24.74
N PHE A 309 -0.91 -1.19 23.61
CA PHE A 309 -0.79 -2.47 22.91
C PHE A 309 0.66 -2.75 22.52
N ILE A 310 1.31 -1.81 21.82
CA ILE A 310 2.68 -1.99 21.34
C ILE A 310 3.64 -2.28 22.50
N ARG A 311 3.57 -1.53 23.60
CA ARG A 311 4.47 -1.72 24.75
C ARG A 311 4.20 -3.01 25.52
N ARG A 312 2.96 -3.49 25.58
CA ARG A 312 2.61 -4.70 26.35
C ARG A 312 2.79 -5.98 25.56
N GLU A 313 2.54 -5.97 24.26
CA GLU A 313 2.51 -7.17 23.42
C GLU A 313 3.67 -7.29 22.43
N ILE A 314 4.27 -6.16 22.01
CA ILE A 314 5.27 -6.14 20.94
C ILE A 314 6.67 -5.87 21.48
N ASN A 315 6.87 -4.71 22.12
CA ASN A 315 8.17 -4.32 22.67
C ASN A 315 7.99 -3.30 23.80
N PRO A 316 8.29 -3.64 25.07
CA PRO A 316 8.14 -2.72 26.21
C PRO A 316 9.04 -1.49 26.11
N ASN A 317 10.12 -1.56 25.32
CA ASN A 317 11.06 -0.47 25.10
C ASN A 317 10.78 0.28 23.78
N MET A 318 9.60 0.12 23.17
CA MET A 318 9.27 0.86 21.95
C MET A 318 9.22 2.37 22.21
N GLU A 319 9.97 3.10 21.40
CA GLU A 319 10.00 4.55 21.35
C GLU A 319 9.18 5.06 20.16
N PHE A 320 8.57 6.23 20.35
CA PHE A 320 7.67 6.85 19.38
C PHE A 320 8.27 8.18 18.93
N ILE A 321 8.63 8.26 17.65
CA ILE A 321 9.09 9.49 17.01
C ILE A 321 7.83 10.21 16.51
N LEU A 322 7.55 11.38 17.08
CA LEU A 322 6.27 12.06 16.85
C LEU A 322 6.34 12.93 15.60
N SER A 323 5.40 12.73 14.68
CA SER A 323 5.21 13.62 13.53
C SER A 323 4.90 15.04 14.00
N GLY A 324 5.52 16.02 13.35
CA GLY A 324 5.46 17.43 13.76
C GLY A 324 5.98 17.70 15.18
N GLY A 325 6.77 16.78 15.76
CA GLY A 325 7.18 16.86 17.17
C GLY A 325 6.07 16.60 18.19
N GLY A 326 4.86 16.21 17.75
CA GLY A 326 3.70 16.06 18.63
C GLY A 326 3.15 17.39 19.15
N GLU A 327 3.42 18.48 18.41
CA GLU A 327 3.03 19.85 18.75
C GLU A 327 2.10 20.43 17.68
N SER A 328 0.98 21.02 18.11
CA SER A 328 0.05 21.72 17.22
C SER A 328 0.61 23.12 16.88
N PRO A 329 0.48 23.62 15.63
CA PRO A 329 -0.22 23.02 14.49
C PRO A 329 0.66 22.13 13.60
N TYR A 330 1.90 21.83 14.01
CA TYR A 330 2.86 21.11 13.15
C TYR A 330 2.48 19.65 12.94
N GLN A 331 2.03 18.96 13.99
CA GLN A 331 1.62 17.56 13.92
C GLN A 331 0.46 17.35 12.94
N GLU A 332 -0.52 18.25 12.89
CA GLU A 332 -1.66 18.15 11.98
C GLU A 332 -1.22 18.43 10.54
N ARG A 333 -0.37 19.44 10.34
CA ARG A 333 0.15 19.80 9.02
C ARG A 333 1.02 18.70 8.42
N GLU A 334 1.90 18.11 9.21
CA GLU A 334 2.83 17.10 8.72
C GLU A 334 2.21 15.70 8.69
N GLN A 335 1.21 15.40 9.51
CA GLN A 335 0.38 14.21 9.30
C GLN A 335 -0.40 14.31 7.99
N TRP A 336 -0.98 15.48 7.67
CA TRP A 336 -1.68 15.70 6.40
C TRP A 336 -0.80 15.47 5.17
N THR A 337 0.49 15.75 5.29
CA THR A 337 1.49 15.51 4.23
C THR A 337 2.28 14.23 4.47
N ASP A 338 1.63 13.22 5.09
CA ASP A 338 2.10 11.85 5.20
C ASP A 338 3.41 11.66 6.01
N GLY A 339 3.66 12.52 7.00
CA GLY A 339 4.84 12.47 7.85
C GLY A 339 4.99 11.19 8.69
N CYS A 340 3.93 10.40 8.83
CA CYS A 340 3.96 9.08 9.48
C CYS A 340 4.03 7.90 8.49
N ASN A 341 3.88 8.14 7.19
CA ASN A 341 3.72 7.10 6.17
C ASN A 341 5.06 6.74 5.49
N LEU A 342 5.89 5.99 6.21
CA LEU A 342 7.24 5.63 5.77
C LEU A 342 7.31 4.16 5.35
N VAL A 343 7.91 3.87 4.20
CA VAL A 343 8.35 2.51 3.87
C VAL A 343 9.75 2.28 4.41
N ALA A 344 9.90 1.27 5.27
CA ALA A 344 11.21 0.81 5.70
C ALA A 344 11.84 -0.09 4.61
N ILE A 345 13.08 0.22 4.24
CA ILE A 345 13.91 -0.61 3.34
C ILE A 345 14.58 -1.73 4.12
N LYS A 346 15.04 -1.44 5.33
CA LYS A 346 15.58 -2.38 6.31
C LYS A 346 15.48 -1.71 7.70
N PRO A 347 15.73 -2.40 8.82
CA PRO A 347 15.64 -1.77 10.12
C PRO A 347 16.57 -0.55 10.19
N GLY A 348 16.00 0.59 10.55
CA GLY A 348 16.71 1.87 10.66
C GLY A 348 16.89 2.64 9.34
N VAL A 349 16.46 2.10 8.19
CA VAL A 349 16.53 2.81 6.91
C VAL A 349 15.15 2.89 6.28
N ALA A 350 14.59 4.09 6.17
CA ALA A 350 13.24 4.31 5.67
C ALA A 350 13.15 5.54 4.75
N LEU A 351 12.12 5.57 3.90
CA LEU A 351 11.86 6.68 2.99
C LEU A 351 10.72 7.56 3.55
N THR A 352 10.81 8.87 3.36
CA THR A 352 9.73 9.83 3.69
C THR A 352 9.81 11.04 2.77
N TYR A 353 8.88 11.99 2.90
CA TYR A 353 8.87 13.22 2.09
C TYR A 353 9.68 14.37 2.71
N ASP A 354 10.37 15.13 1.85
CA ASP A 354 11.19 16.31 2.17
C ASP A 354 10.42 17.55 2.67
N ARG A 355 9.10 17.49 2.75
CA ARG A 355 8.23 18.61 3.15
C ARG A 355 7.77 18.59 4.62
N ASN A 356 8.35 17.70 5.44
CA ASN A 356 7.99 17.49 6.85
C ASN A 356 9.14 17.87 7.81
N PRO A 357 9.53 19.17 7.88
CA PRO A 357 10.73 19.61 8.59
C PRO A 357 10.70 19.38 10.12
N LYS A 358 9.53 19.42 10.77
CA LYS A 358 9.43 19.17 12.21
C LYS A 358 9.56 17.68 12.54
N THR A 359 9.09 16.81 11.67
CA THR A 359 9.32 15.36 11.75
C THR A 359 10.79 15.05 11.46
N GLU A 360 11.43 15.76 10.52
CA GLU A 360 12.88 15.68 10.29
C GLU A 360 13.71 16.05 11.53
N GLU A 361 13.36 17.14 12.23
CA GLU A 361 13.97 17.50 13.51
C GLU A 361 13.80 16.36 14.54
N ALA A 362 12.64 15.70 14.56
CA ALA A 362 12.37 14.57 15.45
C ALA A 362 13.22 13.33 15.10
N PHE A 363 13.42 13.03 13.81
CA PHE A 363 14.32 11.95 13.37
C PHE A 363 15.76 12.22 13.80
N SER A 364 16.24 13.45 13.62
CA SER A 364 17.60 13.84 14.02
C SER A 364 17.80 13.71 15.53
N LYS A 365 16.81 14.11 16.34
CA LYS A 365 16.82 13.93 17.80
C LYS A 365 16.80 12.45 18.22
N ALA A 366 16.16 11.59 17.43
CA ALA A 366 16.14 10.14 17.64
C ALA A 366 17.40 9.43 17.11
N GLY A 367 18.42 10.18 16.65
CA GLY A 367 19.72 9.63 16.25
C GLY A 367 19.81 9.19 14.79
N TYR A 368 18.80 9.46 13.97
CA TYR A 368 18.86 9.17 12.54
C TYR A 368 19.62 10.24 11.79
N ARG A 369 20.42 9.82 10.80
CA ARG A 369 20.89 10.72 9.76
C ARG A 369 19.75 10.98 8.79
N VAL A 370 19.53 12.24 8.41
CA VAL A 370 18.56 12.61 7.38
C VAL A 370 19.30 13.03 6.12
N VAL A 371 18.94 12.47 4.96
CA VAL A 371 19.59 12.75 3.66
C VAL A 371 18.55 12.88 2.55
N HIS A 372 18.81 13.69 1.54
CA HIS A 372 17.95 13.73 0.35
C HIS A 372 18.27 12.59 -0.61
N ALA A 373 17.24 11.98 -1.18
CA ALA A 373 17.35 10.84 -2.09
C ALA A 373 18.26 11.14 -3.30
N ARG A 374 18.15 12.34 -3.88
CA ARG A 374 18.96 12.75 -5.04
C ARG A 374 20.46 12.77 -4.74
N GLU A 375 20.83 13.32 -3.58
CA GLU A 375 22.22 13.38 -3.14
C GLU A 375 22.76 11.98 -2.86
N LEU A 376 21.95 11.15 -2.22
CA LEU A 376 22.30 9.75 -1.94
C LEU A 376 22.51 8.95 -3.23
N LEU A 377 21.63 9.11 -4.23
CA LEU A 377 21.76 8.46 -5.54
C LEU A 377 23.02 8.89 -6.28
N ILE A 378 23.39 10.18 -6.23
CA ILE A 378 24.67 10.67 -6.78
C ILE A 378 25.84 10.00 -6.06
N ALA A 379 25.83 9.96 -4.73
CA ALA A 379 26.88 9.32 -3.94
C ALA A 379 27.03 7.82 -4.25
N PHE A 380 25.93 7.11 -4.51
CA PHE A 380 25.96 5.71 -4.96
C PHE A 380 26.55 5.56 -6.36
N LYS A 381 26.14 6.42 -7.30
CA LYS A 381 26.62 6.41 -8.68
C LYS A 381 28.13 6.68 -8.75
N ASP A 382 28.61 7.60 -7.92
CA ASP A 382 30.03 7.98 -7.88
C ASP A 382 30.88 7.02 -7.03
N GLY A 383 30.26 6.00 -6.42
CA GLY A 383 30.95 5.00 -5.59
C GLY A 383 31.46 5.52 -4.24
N ILE A 384 30.99 6.70 -3.82
CA ILE A 384 31.32 7.33 -2.53
C ILE A 384 30.67 6.57 -1.38
N LEU A 385 29.44 6.10 -1.59
CA LEU A 385 28.69 5.27 -0.64
C LEU A 385 28.15 4.03 -1.35
N LYS A 386 27.92 2.96 -0.59
CA LYS A 386 27.18 1.78 -1.07
C LYS A 386 25.85 1.66 -0.33
N PRO A 387 24.77 1.19 -1.00
CA PRO A 387 23.49 0.93 -0.35
C PRO A 387 23.59 0.01 0.89
N SER A 388 24.53 -0.95 0.88
CA SER A 388 24.80 -1.84 2.01
C SER A 388 25.33 -1.12 3.26
N GLU A 389 26.01 0.01 3.10
CA GLU A 389 26.66 0.79 4.16
C GLU A 389 25.70 1.75 4.86
N ILE A 390 24.54 2.03 4.27
CA ILE A 390 23.54 2.93 4.86
C ILE A 390 22.90 2.25 6.08
N GLN A 391 22.96 2.90 7.23
CA GLN A 391 22.36 2.48 8.50
C GLN A 391 21.76 3.72 9.18
N ASP A 392 20.73 3.52 10.00
CA ASP A 392 20.07 4.58 10.80
C ASP A 392 19.90 5.89 10.03
N THR A 393 19.31 5.79 8.84
CA THR A 393 19.18 6.90 7.88
C THR A 393 17.74 7.01 7.38
N ILE A 394 17.14 8.20 7.52
CA ILE A 394 15.89 8.57 6.86
C ILE A 394 16.21 9.27 5.54
N ILE A 395 15.63 8.77 4.46
CA ILE A 395 15.89 9.25 3.10
C ILE A 395 14.68 10.07 2.64
N MET A 396 14.90 11.36 2.42
CA MET A 396 13.88 12.34 2.04
C MET A 396 13.70 12.34 0.52
N LEU A 397 12.49 12.01 0.07
CA LEU A 397 12.04 12.03 -1.31
C LEU A 397 11.50 13.42 -1.68
N PRO A 398 11.74 13.89 -2.91
CA PRO A 398 11.09 15.09 -3.41
C PRO A 398 9.57 14.85 -3.49
N SER A 399 8.79 15.84 -3.04
CA SER A 399 7.39 15.58 -2.70
C SER A 399 6.40 16.68 -3.09
N ASN A 400 6.74 17.59 -4.00
CA ASN A 400 5.89 18.73 -4.33
C ASN A 400 4.56 18.30 -4.93
N GLU A 401 4.57 17.30 -5.82
CA GLU A 401 3.38 16.78 -6.47
C GLU A 401 2.91 15.48 -5.84
N LEU A 402 3.82 14.57 -5.46
CA LEU A 402 3.45 13.26 -4.90
C LEU A 402 2.58 13.38 -3.64
N SER A 403 2.96 14.24 -2.71
CA SER A 403 2.24 14.39 -1.44
C SER A 403 0.86 15.07 -1.59
N ARG A 404 0.57 15.70 -2.75
CA ARG A 404 -0.73 16.31 -3.02
C ARG A 404 -1.82 15.26 -3.25
N ALA A 405 -1.44 14.03 -3.57
CA ALA A 405 -2.33 12.90 -3.71
C ALA A 405 -2.67 12.19 -2.38
N ARG A 406 -2.20 12.70 -1.23
CA ARG A 406 -2.40 12.13 0.13
C ARG A 406 -2.03 10.66 0.28
N GLY A 407 -0.85 10.30 -0.19
CA GLY A 407 -0.22 9.06 0.19
C GLY A 407 1.30 9.23 0.25
N GLY A 408 1.90 8.61 1.26
CA GLY A 408 3.35 8.59 1.45
C GLY A 408 4.05 7.45 0.72
N SER A 409 5.32 7.26 1.07
CA SER A 409 6.15 6.20 0.49
C SER A 409 5.66 4.78 0.85
N HIS A 410 4.96 4.61 1.97
CA HIS A 410 4.35 3.33 2.32
C HIS A 410 3.15 3.01 1.41
N CYS A 411 2.28 4.00 1.16
CA CYS A 411 1.14 3.88 0.25
C CYS A 411 1.55 3.51 -1.18
N MET A 412 2.68 4.04 -1.66
CA MET A 412 3.20 3.76 -3.02
C MET A 412 3.88 2.40 -3.17
N THR A 413 3.91 1.55 -2.13
CA THR A 413 4.56 0.24 -2.18
C THR A 413 3.64 -0.91 -1.80
N CYS A 414 3.75 -2.01 -2.53
CA CYS A 414 3.26 -3.33 -2.13
C CYS A 414 4.43 -4.32 -2.00
N PRO A 415 5.03 -4.46 -0.80
CA PRO A 415 6.04 -5.47 -0.53
C PRO A 415 5.51 -6.88 -0.80
N ILE A 416 6.29 -7.67 -1.54
CA ILE A 416 6.02 -9.09 -1.77
C ILE A 416 7.12 -9.99 -1.21
N GLU A 417 8.31 -9.45 -0.94
CA GLU A 417 9.37 -10.18 -0.25
C GLU A 417 10.14 -9.27 0.70
N ARG A 418 10.18 -9.66 1.97
CA ARG A 418 11.10 -9.13 2.99
C ARG A 418 11.90 -10.27 3.61
N ALA A 419 13.12 -9.96 4.06
CA ALA A 419 13.84 -10.86 4.96
C ALA A 419 13.05 -11.01 6.28
N LYS A 420 13.15 -12.20 6.88
CA LYS A 420 12.49 -12.51 8.15
C LYS A 420 13.10 -11.71 9.30
#